data_AF-A0A816QF53-F1
#
_entry.id   AF-A0A816QF53-F1
#
_cell.length_a   1.000
_cell.length_b   1.000
_cell.length_c   1.000
_cell.angle_alpha   90.00
_cell.angle_beta   90.00
_cell.angle_gamma   90.00
#
_symmetry.space_group_name_H-M   'P 1'
#
loop_
_entity.id
_entity.type
_entity.pdbx_description
1 polymer ?
#
loop_
_entity_poly.entity_id
_entity_poly.type
_entity_poly.pdbx_seq_one_letter_code
_entity_poly.pdbx_strand_id
1 'polypeptide(L)'
;MTQERKSPGRASKYMNEAAVAGESGLEVYTVSHNLLLAHAEAIGVFRNNPKCKDGKIGIAHCPVWFEPFDMNCPDDKEACERAMEFMFGWEKITLIYLSTIQKAKGIFDFVGVNYYSAFYVKSIAEVDHNTPKWRSDARIEWRRHCDMDYEEKTKLSNLMDLQRTEYHKKHLQSIQQAIQEDGVEVEGYFAWSLLDNCE
;
A
#
# COMPACT_ATOMS: atom_id res chain seq x y z
N MET A 1 2.49 -10.70 -4.82
CA MET A 1 1.02 -10.45 -4.77
C MET A 1 0.60 -9.86 -6.10
N THR A 2 -0.06 -10.64 -6.96
CA THR A 2 -0.62 -10.14 -8.23
C THR A 2 -2.02 -9.59 -7.93
N GLN A 3 -2.16 -8.25 -7.92
CA GLN A 3 -3.43 -7.57 -7.65
C GLN A 3 -4.54 -7.96 -8.65
N GLU A 4 -4.19 -8.55 -9.78
CA GLU A 4 -5.06 -8.92 -10.91
C GLU A 4 -5.96 -10.15 -10.68
N ARG A 5 -5.93 -10.73 -9.47
CA ARG A 5 -6.78 -11.87 -9.07
C ARG A 5 -7.72 -11.54 -7.92
N LYS A 6 -7.79 -10.28 -7.48
CA LYS A 6 -8.72 -9.84 -6.44
C LYS A 6 -10.08 -9.51 -7.05
N SER A 7 -11.16 -9.75 -6.29
CA SER A 7 -12.54 -9.41 -6.71
C SER A 7 -12.64 -7.92 -7.07
N PRO A 8 -13.36 -7.53 -8.15
CA PRO A 8 -14.21 -8.35 -9.01
C PRO A 8 -13.48 -9.09 -10.14
N GLY A 9 -12.14 -9.15 -10.13
CA GLY A 9 -11.35 -9.92 -11.12
C GLY A 9 -11.26 -9.25 -12.48
N ARG A 10 -11.38 -7.92 -12.55
CA ARG A 10 -11.25 -7.15 -13.79
C ARG A 10 -9.79 -6.86 -14.10
N ALA A 11 -9.40 -7.04 -15.36
CA ALA A 11 -8.08 -6.73 -15.88
C ALA A 11 -8.11 -6.70 -17.42
N SER A 12 -7.12 -6.05 -18.03
CA SER A 12 -6.86 -6.21 -19.47
C SER A 12 -6.54 -7.67 -19.80
N LYS A 13 -6.94 -8.14 -20.99
CA LYS A 13 -6.72 -9.54 -21.42
C LYS A 13 -5.26 -9.97 -21.42
N TYR A 14 -4.33 -9.06 -21.72
CA TYR A 14 -2.88 -9.35 -21.70
C TYR A 14 -2.30 -9.48 -20.28
N MET A 15 -3.03 -9.04 -19.24
CA MET A 15 -2.64 -9.25 -17.83
C MET A 15 -3.26 -10.53 -17.27
N ASN A 16 -4.52 -10.82 -17.63
CA ASN A 16 -5.23 -12.01 -17.20
C ASN A 16 -6.21 -12.46 -18.29
N GLU A 17 -5.90 -13.56 -18.96
CA GLU A 17 -6.74 -14.11 -20.04
C GLU A 17 -8.16 -14.49 -19.56
N ALA A 18 -8.28 -14.90 -18.28
CA ALA A 18 -9.55 -15.28 -17.66
C ALA A 18 -10.42 -14.07 -17.28
N ALA A 19 -9.89 -12.84 -17.30
CA ALA A 19 -10.68 -11.64 -16.99
C ALA A 19 -11.81 -11.48 -18.00
N VAL A 20 -13.05 -11.30 -17.53
CA VAL A 20 -14.23 -11.13 -18.40
C VAL A 20 -14.24 -9.73 -19.03
N ALA A 21 -13.73 -8.74 -18.30
CA ALA A 21 -13.61 -7.35 -18.73
C ALA A 21 -12.54 -6.63 -17.89
N GLY A 22 -12.12 -5.44 -18.32
CA GLY A 22 -11.20 -4.59 -17.56
C GLY A 22 -10.19 -3.86 -18.43
N GLU A 23 -9.73 -2.72 -17.94
CA GLU A 23 -8.61 -1.96 -18.50
C GLU A 23 -7.56 -1.65 -17.41
N SER A 24 -6.51 -2.48 -17.33
CA SER A 24 -5.51 -2.45 -16.26
C SER A 24 -4.67 -1.16 -16.19
N GLY A 25 -4.63 -0.38 -17.28
CA GLY A 25 -3.96 0.93 -17.33
C GLY A 25 -4.86 2.10 -16.92
N LEU A 26 -6.16 1.89 -16.71
CA LEU A 26 -7.12 2.98 -16.46
C LEU A 26 -7.99 2.74 -15.22
N GLU A 27 -8.57 1.55 -15.09
CA GLU A 27 -9.63 1.31 -14.08
C GLU A 27 -9.13 1.45 -12.65
N VAL A 28 -7.85 1.17 -12.40
CA VAL A 28 -7.26 1.37 -11.09
C VAL A 28 -7.35 2.85 -10.65
N TYR A 29 -7.19 3.80 -11.57
CA TYR A 29 -7.30 5.23 -11.31
C TYR A 29 -8.75 5.62 -11.03
N THR A 30 -9.68 5.09 -11.84
CA THR A 30 -11.12 5.34 -11.66
C THR A 30 -11.62 4.80 -10.31
N VAL A 31 -11.21 3.59 -9.93
CA VAL A 31 -11.59 2.98 -8.65
C VAL A 31 -11.01 3.77 -7.49
N SER A 32 -9.73 4.13 -7.52
CA SER A 32 -9.12 4.95 -6.46
C SER A 32 -9.76 6.32 -6.33
N HIS A 33 -10.05 7.00 -7.45
CA HIS A 33 -10.74 8.28 -7.45
C HIS A 33 -12.11 8.19 -6.75
N ASN A 34 -12.92 7.20 -7.13
CA ASN A 34 -14.25 7.00 -6.55
C ASN A 34 -14.19 6.60 -5.08
N LEU A 35 -13.19 5.79 -4.68
CA LEU A 35 -12.98 5.43 -3.27
C LEU A 35 -12.73 6.67 -2.41
N LEU A 36 -11.95 7.62 -2.92
CA LEU A 36 -11.60 8.85 -2.20
C LEU A 36 -12.76 9.84 -2.16
N LEU A 37 -13.56 9.92 -3.23
CA LEU A 37 -14.83 10.65 -3.18
C LEU A 37 -15.81 10.04 -2.17
N ALA A 38 -15.96 8.72 -2.17
CA ALA A 38 -16.83 8.02 -1.22
C ALA A 38 -16.36 8.22 0.23
N HIS A 39 -15.05 8.18 0.48
CA HIS A 39 -14.45 8.51 1.77
C HIS A 39 -14.78 9.94 2.20
N ALA A 40 -14.60 10.92 1.32
CA ALA A 40 -14.91 12.32 1.60
C ALA A 40 -16.39 12.55 1.97
N GLU A 41 -17.32 11.91 1.26
CA GLU A 41 -18.75 11.99 1.58
C GLU A 41 -19.07 11.28 2.91
N ALA A 42 -18.43 10.15 3.20
CA ALA A 42 -18.59 9.44 4.49
C ALA A 42 -18.13 10.30 5.68
N ILE A 43 -17.08 11.09 5.51
CA ILE A 43 -16.64 12.07 6.53
C ILE A 43 -17.69 13.14 6.73
N GLY A 44 -18.27 13.67 5.65
CA GLY A 44 -19.35 14.66 5.74
C GLY A 44 -20.51 14.15 6.60
N VAL A 45 -20.91 12.88 6.40
CA VAL A 45 -21.94 12.23 7.23
C VAL A 45 -21.47 12.04 8.67
N PHE A 46 -20.24 11.55 8.87
CA PHE A 46 -19.66 11.32 10.20
C PHE A 46 -19.60 12.59 11.04
N ARG A 47 -19.10 13.69 10.47
CA ARG A 47 -18.95 14.98 11.16
C ARG A 47 -20.28 15.67 11.46
N ASN A 48 -21.27 15.51 10.59
CA ASN A 48 -22.59 16.11 10.79
C ASN A 48 -23.49 15.28 11.72
N ASN A 49 -23.06 14.10 12.16
CA ASN A 49 -23.82 13.26 13.08
C ASN A 49 -23.47 13.58 14.55
N PRO A 50 -24.42 14.10 15.36
CA PRO A 50 -24.16 14.42 16.77
C PRO A 50 -23.71 13.23 17.61
N LYS A 51 -24.03 12.00 17.20
CA LYS A 51 -23.59 10.77 17.89
C LYS A 51 -22.10 10.48 17.70
N CYS A 52 -21.46 11.11 16.71
CA CYS A 52 -20.06 10.90 16.36
C CYS A 52 -19.15 12.07 16.80
N LYS A 53 -19.66 13.00 17.61
CA LYS A 53 -18.97 14.26 17.97
C LYS A 53 -17.56 14.08 18.55
N ASP A 54 -17.34 13.00 19.30
CA ASP A 54 -16.05 12.70 19.96
C ASP A 54 -15.27 11.59 19.24
N GLY A 55 -15.82 11.09 18.12
CA GLY A 55 -15.20 10.03 17.34
C GLY A 55 -14.12 10.55 16.40
N LYS A 56 -13.14 9.69 16.12
CA LYS A 56 -12.13 9.92 15.08
C LYS A 56 -12.46 9.08 13.83
N ILE A 57 -12.20 9.61 12.64
CA ILE A 57 -12.32 8.90 11.36
C ILE A 57 -11.00 8.99 10.58
N GLY A 58 -10.59 7.90 9.95
CA GLY A 58 -9.31 7.82 9.24
C GLY A 58 -9.38 6.97 7.99
N ILE A 59 -8.26 6.88 7.28
CA ILE A 59 -8.04 5.97 6.16
C ILE A 59 -6.81 5.11 6.45
N ALA A 60 -6.84 3.83 6.06
CA ALA A 60 -5.72 2.92 6.22
C ALA A 60 -5.05 2.66 4.86
N HIS A 61 -3.79 3.05 4.73
CA HIS A 61 -2.99 2.75 3.55
C HIS A 61 -2.24 1.43 3.73
N CYS A 62 -1.95 0.75 2.64
CA CYS A 62 -1.12 -0.45 2.63
C CYS A 62 0.15 -0.19 1.81
N PRO A 63 1.05 0.69 2.28
CA PRO A 63 2.22 1.05 1.50
C PRO A 63 3.24 -0.08 1.48
N VAL A 64 4.08 -0.03 0.46
CA VAL A 64 5.31 -0.81 0.39
C VAL A 64 6.48 0.16 0.48
N TRP A 65 7.53 -0.23 1.20
CA TRP A 65 8.79 0.51 1.23
C TRP A 65 9.71 0.04 0.09
N PHE A 66 10.49 0.96 -0.48
CA PHE A 66 11.38 0.66 -1.59
C PHE A 66 12.82 1.04 -1.29
N GLU A 67 13.74 0.16 -1.67
CA GLU A 67 15.19 0.38 -1.62
C GLU A 67 15.79 0.21 -3.02
N PRO A 68 16.88 0.91 -3.37
CA PRO A 68 17.47 0.82 -4.70
C PRO A 68 18.09 -0.55 -4.88
N PHE A 69 17.87 -1.17 -6.04
CA PHE A 69 18.47 -2.48 -6.34
C PHE A 69 20.00 -2.39 -6.36
N ASP A 70 20.55 -1.33 -6.97
CA ASP A 70 21.96 -0.95 -6.81
C ASP A 70 22.08 0.41 -6.10
N MET A 71 22.61 0.39 -4.87
CA MET A 71 22.87 1.61 -4.08
C MET A 71 23.89 2.57 -4.70
N ASN A 72 24.61 2.17 -5.74
CA ASN A 72 25.54 3.03 -6.48
C ASN A 72 24.95 3.54 -7.81
N CYS A 73 23.79 3.04 -8.23
CA CYS A 73 23.11 3.48 -9.44
C CYS A 73 22.19 4.68 -9.14
N PRO A 74 22.44 5.88 -9.70
CA PRO A 74 21.58 7.03 -9.49
C PRO A 74 20.14 6.80 -9.98
N ASP A 75 19.97 6.09 -11.10
CA ASP A 75 18.66 5.82 -11.68
C ASP A 75 17.80 4.95 -10.77
N ASP A 76 18.40 3.97 -10.08
CA ASP A 76 17.69 3.12 -9.11
C ASP A 76 17.29 3.91 -7.86
N LYS A 77 18.09 4.88 -7.43
CA LYS A 77 17.71 5.80 -6.34
C LYS A 77 16.53 6.68 -6.72
N GLU A 78 16.57 7.28 -7.91
CA GLU A 78 15.45 8.06 -8.42
C GLU A 78 14.20 7.18 -8.60
N ALA A 79 14.38 5.92 -9.01
CA ALA A 79 13.30 4.95 -9.10
C ALA A 79 12.63 4.68 -7.73
N CYS A 80 13.38 4.66 -6.63
CA CYS A 80 12.80 4.57 -5.28
C CYS A 80 11.92 5.77 -4.96
N GLU A 81 12.37 6.98 -5.24
CA GLU A 81 11.61 8.20 -5.00
C GLU A 81 10.31 8.19 -5.81
N ARG A 82 10.39 7.89 -7.12
CA ARG A 82 9.21 7.72 -7.98
C ARG A 82 8.29 6.61 -7.48
N ALA A 83 8.82 5.48 -7.02
CA ALA A 83 8.03 4.38 -6.47
C ALA A 83 7.27 4.78 -5.20
N MET A 84 7.94 5.51 -4.30
CA MET A 84 7.35 6.04 -3.08
C MET A 84 6.31 7.12 -3.39
N GLU A 85 6.58 8.03 -4.34
CA GLU A 85 5.60 8.99 -4.85
C GLU A 85 4.42 8.30 -5.51
N PHE A 86 4.61 7.19 -6.20
CA PHE A 86 3.49 6.45 -6.77
C PHE A 86 2.69 5.73 -5.69
N MET A 87 3.35 5.11 -4.72
CA MET A 87 2.70 4.34 -3.65
C MET A 87 1.92 5.22 -2.66
N PHE A 88 2.53 6.34 -2.22
CA PHE A 88 1.90 7.27 -1.30
C PHE A 88 1.19 8.42 -2.03
N GLY A 89 1.77 8.87 -3.13
CA GLY A 89 1.31 10.04 -3.86
C GLY A 89 0.18 9.76 -4.85
N TRP A 90 -0.13 8.51 -5.20
CA TRP A 90 -1.39 8.18 -5.87
C TRP A 90 -2.62 8.65 -5.06
N GLU A 91 -2.51 8.66 -3.73
CA GLU A 91 -3.51 9.22 -2.84
C GLU A 91 -3.24 10.69 -2.48
N LYS A 92 -1.97 11.15 -2.44
CA LYS A 92 -1.66 12.60 -2.28
C LYS A 92 -2.02 13.46 -3.50
N ILE A 93 -1.95 12.94 -4.72
CA ILE A 93 -2.49 13.59 -5.92
C ILE A 93 -3.99 13.82 -5.74
N THR A 94 -4.67 12.92 -5.03
CA THR A 94 -6.06 13.13 -4.67
C THR A 94 -6.22 14.12 -3.51
N LEU A 95 -5.32 14.20 -2.54
CA LEU A 95 -5.30 15.31 -1.56
C LEU A 95 -5.15 16.68 -2.24
N ILE A 96 -4.25 16.78 -3.22
CA ILE A 96 -4.04 17.98 -4.03
C ILE A 96 -5.29 18.26 -4.90
N TYR A 97 -5.84 17.25 -5.57
CA TYR A 97 -7.07 17.38 -6.37
C TYR A 97 -8.27 17.79 -5.51
N LEU A 98 -8.48 17.16 -4.35
CA LEU A 98 -9.51 17.52 -3.36
C LEU A 98 -9.25 18.90 -2.73
N SER A 99 -8.00 19.35 -2.63
CA SER A 99 -7.65 20.70 -2.16
C SER A 99 -8.10 21.77 -3.16
N THR A 100 -8.06 21.42 -4.44
CA THR A 100 -8.59 22.24 -5.54
C THR A 100 -10.11 22.38 -5.45
N ILE A 101 -10.79 21.39 -4.86
CA ILE A 101 -12.24 21.38 -4.60
C ILE A 101 -12.58 21.92 -3.18
N GLN A 102 -11.62 22.53 -2.46
CA GLN A 102 -11.78 23.03 -1.08
C GLN A 102 -12.26 21.97 -0.05
N LYS A 103 -12.23 20.68 -0.39
CA LYS A 103 -12.66 19.57 0.49
C LYS A 103 -11.51 18.88 1.24
N ALA A 104 -10.24 19.21 0.98
CA ALA A 104 -9.10 18.45 1.51
C ALA A 104 -8.70 18.74 2.97
N LYS A 105 -9.09 19.86 3.57
CA LYS A 105 -8.78 20.11 4.99
C LYS A 105 -9.72 19.29 5.87
N GLY A 106 -9.16 18.34 6.63
CA GLY A 106 -9.91 17.53 7.60
C GLY A 106 -10.44 16.19 7.07
N ILE A 107 -9.83 15.62 6.02
CA ILE A 107 -10.30 14.34 5.45
C ILE A 107 -9.90 13.08 6.25
N PHE A 108 -9.21 13.24 7.37
CA PHE A 108 -9.03 12.22 8.39
C PHE A 108 -8.47 12.87 9.67
N ASP A 109 -8.74 12.25 10.82
CA ASP A 109 -8.13 12.55 12.12
C ASP A 109 -6.84 11.77 12.35
N PHE A 110 -6.73 10.59 11.71
CA PHE A 110 -5.57 9.71 11.81
C PHE A 110 -5.37 8.94 10.50
N VAL A 111 -4.17 8.42 10.32
CA VAL A 111 -3.82 7.54 9.21
C VAL A 111 -3.41 6.17 9.75
N GLY A 112 -4.02 5.12 9.21
CA GLY A 112 -3.59 3.75 9.45
C GLY A 112 -2.53 3.35 8.44
N VAL A 113 -1.51 2.59 8.87
CA VAL A 113 -0.46 2.08 7.99
C VAL A 113 -0.36 0.56 8.14
N ASN A 114 -0.81 -0.14 7.10
CA ASN A 114 -0.69 -1.59 6.97
C ASN A 114 0.65 -1.90 6.30
N TYR A 115 1.71 -2.04 7.11
CA TYR A 115 3.07 -2.29 6.64
C TYR A 115 3.47 -3.75 6.88
N TYR A 116 4.01 -4.39 5.84
CA TYR A 116 4.40 -5.81 5.90
C TYR A 116 5.84 -6.06 5.47
N SER A 117 6.32 -5.37 4.44
CA SER A 117 7.60 -5.69 3.79
C SER A 117 8.11 -4.53 2.92
N ALA A 118 9.36 -4.67 2.50
CA ALA A 118 10.05 -3.76 1.59
C ALA A 118 10.53 -4.53 0.34
N PHE A 119 10.70 -3.81 -0.77
CA PHE A 119 11.16 -4.37 -2.03
C PHE A 119 12.34 -3.58 -2.57
N TYR A 120 13.22 -4.26 -3.30
CA TYR A 120 14.19 -3.57 -4.13
C TYR A 120 13.52 -3.10 -5.42
N VAL A 121 13.94 -1.96 -5.96
CA VAL A 121 13.45 -1.45 -7.24
C VAL A 121 14.59 -1.14 -8.17
N LYS A 122 14.37 -1.44 -9.45
CA LYS A 122 15.25 -1.08 -10.55
C LYS A 122 14.54 -0.11 -11.49
N SER A 123 15.25 0.90 -11.97
CA SER A 123 14.72 1.82 -12.97
C SER A 123 14.49 1.12 -14.31
N ILE A 124 13.39 1.44 -15.00
CA ILE A 124 13.16 1.01 -16.39
C ILE A 124 13.10 2.24 -17.32
N ALA A 125 13.91 2.20 -18.38
CA ALA A 125 13.99 3.29 -19.35
C ALA A 125 12.86 3.20 -20.39
N GLU A 126 12.52 1.98 -20.82
CA GLU A 126 11.51 1.73 -21.85
C GLU A 126 10.26 1.09 -21.25
N VAL A 127 9.09 1.63 -21.64
CA VAL A 127 7.78 1.13 -21.25
C VAL A 127 7.05 0.67 -22.50
N ASP A 128 6.51 -0.54 -22.48
CA ASP A 128 5.61 -0.99 -23.54
C ASP A 128 4.25 -0.30 -23.40
N HIS A 129 3.98 0.64 -24.30
CA HIS A 129 2.72 1.37 -24.36
C HIS A 129 1.57 0.57 -24.97
N ASN A 130 1.82 -0.60 -25.56
CA ASN A 130 0.77 -1.47 -26.10
C ASN A 130 0.12 -2.33 -25.01
N THR A 131 0.80 -2.52 -23.87
CA THR A 131 0.30 -3.30 -22.73
C THR A 131 0.28 -2.47 -21.44
N PRO A 132 -0.49 -1.36 -21.40
CA PRO A 132 -0.47 -0.45 -20.27
C PRO A 132 -0.92 -1.16 -18.99
N LYS A 133 -0.17 -0.95 -17.91
CA LYS A 133 -0.45 -1.49 -16.59
C LYS A 133 -0.02 -0.44 -15.58
N TRP A 134 -0.75 -0.31 -14.49
CA TRP A 134 -0.49 0.72 -13.48
C TRP A 134 0.98 0.76 -13.01
N ARG A 135 1.63 -0.41 -12.88
CA ARG A 135 3.04 -0.49 -12.45
C ARG A 135 4.02 0.13 -13.45
N SER A 136 3.67 0.11 -14.75
CA SER A 136 4.51 0.69 -15.79
C SER A 136 4.61 2.20 -15.67
N ASP A 137 3.59 2.85 -15.10
CA ASP A 137 3.54 4.31 -14.99
C ASP A 137 4.57 4.83 -13.98
N ALA A 138 4.92 4.02 -12.97
CA ALA A 138 5.99 4.32 -12.02
C ALA A 138 7.41 4.16 -12.64
N ARG A 139 7.53 3.53 -13.81
CA ARG A 139 8.80 3.20 -14.47
C ARG A 139 9.79 2.48 -13.54
N ILE A 140 9.28 1.47 -12.84
CA ILE A 140 10.06 0.63 -11.94
C ILE A 140 9.82 -0.86 -12.18
N GLU A 141 10.84 -1.66 -11.91
CA GLU A 141 10.75 -3.11 -11.79
C GLU A 141 10.99 -3.54 -10.35
N TRP A 142 10.04 -4.26 -9.78
CA TRP A 142 10.12 -4.74 -8.39
C TRP A 142 10.96 -6.01 -8.31
N ARG A 143 11.88 -6.05 -7.35
CA ARG A 143 12.75 -7.19 -7.03
C ARG A 143 12.54 -7.61 -5.58
N ARG A 144 12.34 -8.90 -5.35
CA ARG A 144 12.35 -9.47 -3.99
C ARG A 144 13.77 -9.93 -3.67
N HIS A 145 14.18 -9.79 -2.40
CA HIS A 145 15.46 -10.29 -1.92
C HIS A 145 15.55 -11.83 -1.90
N CYS A 146 14.41 -12.53 -1.99
CA CYS A 146 14.33 -13.97 -1.77
C CYS A 146 13.54 -14.68 -2.88
N ASP A 147 14.24 -15.26 -3.84
CA ASP A 147 13.89 -16.58 -4.40
C ASP A 147 14.47 -17.67 -3.46
N MET A 148 14.19 -17.54 -2.16
CA MET A 148 14.56 -18.57 -1.17
C MET A 148 13.35 -19.49 -1.00
N ASP A 149 13.57 -20.77 -1.29
CA ASP A 149 12.60 -21.84 -1.19
C ASP A 149 11.88 -21.81 0.16
N TYR A 150 10.56 -21.61 0.11
CA TYR A 150 9.70 -21.67 1.28
C TYR A 150 9.49 -23.15 1.62
N GLU A 151 10.28 -23.70 2.54
CA GLU A 151 10.06 -25.06 3.04
C GLU A 151 8.73 -25.13 3.80
N GLU A 152 7.83 -25.97 3.30
CA GLU A 152 6.53 -26.26 3.91
C GLU A 152 6.73 -26.94 5.27
N LYS A 153 6.45 -26.24 6.37
CA LYS A 153 6.63 -26.78 7.74
C LYS A 153 5.46 -27.68 8.17
N THR A 154 5.77 -28.72 8.94
CA THR A 154 4.81 -29.69 9.46
C THR A 154 3.89 -29.10 10.55
N LYS A 155 2.61 -29.46 10.52
CA LYS A 155 1.50 -28.93 11.34
C LYS A 155 1.73 -28.85 12.86
N LEU A 156 2.65 -29.63 13.43
CA LEU A 156 2.87 -29.66 14.89
C LEU A 156 3.75 -28.51 15.41
N SER A 157 4.54 -27.85 14.55
CA SER A 157 5.34 -26.67 14.95
C SER A 157 4.55 -25.36 15.03
N ASN A 158 3.25 -25.38 14.68
CA ASN A 158 2.44 -24.18 14.48
C ASN A 158 2.04 -23.44 15.77
N LEU A 159 2.12 -24.09 16.94
CA LEU A 159 1.83 -23.43 18.23
C LEU A 159 2.98 -22.57 18.74
N MET A 160 4.22 -22.84 18.32
CA MET A 160 5.41 -22.05 18.68
C MET A 160 5.90 -21.26 17.46
N ASP A 161 5.11 -20.28 17.03
CA ASP A 161 5.47 -19.39 15.93
C ASP A 161 6.49 -18.33 16.37
N LEU A 162 7.73 -18.78 16.58
CA LEU A 162 8.86 -17.92 16.93
C LEU A 162 9.18 -16.93 15.80
N GLN A 163 8.89 -17.27 14.54
CA GLN A 163 9.11 -16.39 13.40
C GLN A 163 8.17 -15.18 13.45
N ARG A 164 6.88 -15.39 13.70
CA ARG A 164 5.89 -14.31 13.92
C ARG A 164 6.22 -13.49 15.16
N THR A 165 6.65 -14.15 16.23
CA THR A 165 7.08 -13.46 17.46
C THR A 165 8.24 -12.50 17.17
N GLU A 166 9.30 -12.98 16.50
CA GLU A 166 10.45 -12.14 16.14
C GLU A 166 10.10 -11.07 15.10
N TYR A 167 9.19 -11.36 14.17
CA TYR A 167 8.68 -10.40 13.20
C TYR A 167 8.02 -9.20 13.90
N HIS A 168 7.07 -9.43 14.80
CA HIS A 168 6.40 -8.35 15.53
C HIS A 168 7.36 -7.59 16.45
N LYS A 169 8.28 -8.31 17.13
CA LYS A 169 9.29 -7.68 17.98
C LYS A 169 10.16 -6.70 17.20
N LYS A 170 10.66 -7.09 16.02
CA LYS A 170 11.46 -6.20 15.16
C LYS A 170 10.66 -4.99 14.69
N HIS A 171 9.40 -5.17 14.28
CA HIS A 171 8.55 -4.06 13.87
C HIS A 171 8.28 -3.08 15.02
N LEU A 172 8.00 -3.57 16.22
CA LEU A 172 7.80 -2.73 17.40
C LEU A 172 9.07 -1.98 17.80
N GLN A 173 10.26 -2.58 17.64
CA GLN A 173 11.53 -1.90 17.83
C GLN A 173 11.73 -0.76 16.81
N SER A 174 11.42 -1.00 15.54
CA SER A 174 11.47 0.06 14.51
C SER A 174 10.46 1.19 14.79
N ILE A 175 9.26 0.86 15.28
CA ILE A 175 8.27 1.86 15.69
C ILE A 175 8.79 2.67 16.88
N GLN A 176 9.37 2.01 17.89
CA GLN A 176 9.96 2.69 19.03
C GLN A 176 11.08 3.65 18.59
N GLN A 177 11.92 3.22 17.65
CA GLN A 177 12.97 4.06 17.08
C GLN A 177 12.38 5.28 16.37
N ALA A 178 11.37 5.10 15.52
CA ALA A 178 10.70 6.20 14.83
C ALA A 178 10.04 7.21 15.81
N ILE A 179 9.49 6.74 16.92
CA ILE A 179 8.94 7.62 17.98
C ILE A 179 10.06 8.40 18.68
N GLN A 180 11.18 7.74 19.00
CA GLN A 180 12.24 8.32 19.83
C GLN A 180 13.21 9.21 19.05
N GLU A 181 13.60 8.79 17.84
CA GLU A 181 14.62 9.44 17.02
C GLU A 181 13.99 10.44 16.05
N ASP A 182 12.88 10.07 15.41
CA ASP A 182 12.23 10.89 14.38
C ASP A 182 11.02 11.68 14.91
N GLY A 183 10.58 11.42 16.14
CA GLY A 183 9.45 12.12 16.76
C GLY A 183 8.09 11.78 16.16
N VAL A 184 7.95 10.61 15.52
CA VAL A 184 6.69 10.18 14.88
C VAL A 184 5.63 9.89 15.94
N GLU A 185 4.44 10.49 15.78
CA GLU A 185 3.30 10.23 16.67
C GLU A 185 2.60 8.92 16.28
N VAL A 186 2.77 7.89 17.11
CA VAL A 186 2.13 6.58 16.94
C VAL A 186 1.23 6.30 18.13
N GLU A 187 -0.09 6.25 17.89
CA GLU A 187 -1.09 6.00 18.95
C GLU A 187 -1.35 4.50 19.20
N GLY A 188 -0.96 3.60 18.30
CA GLY A 188 -1.21 2.17 18.48
C GLY A 188 -0.59 1.23 17.43
N TYR A 189 -0.61 -0.07 17.75
CA TYR A 189 -0.13 -1.16 16.90
C TYR A 189 -1.13 -2.31 16.89
N PHE A 190 -1.57 -2.73 15.70
CA PHE A 190 -2.51 -3.83 15.52
C PHE A 190 -1.87 -4.94 14.69
N ALA A 191 -1.72 -6.12 15.28
CA ALA A 191 -1.17 -7.27 14.56
C ALA A 191 -2.22 -7.89 13.62
N TRP A 192 -1.84 -8.13 12.36
CA TRP A 192 -2.60 -9.00 11.47
C TRP A 192 -2.15 -10.45 11.69
N SER A 193 -3.00 -11.37 12.13
CA SER A 193 -4.42 -11.23 12.48
C SER A 193 -4.71 -11.77 13.87
N LEU A 194 -5.89 -11.46 14.41
CA LEU A 194 -6.32 -11.95 15.73
C LEU A 194 -6.41 -13.48 15.75
N LEU A 195 -6.91 -14.07 14.66
CA LEU A 195 -7.09 -15.50 14.46
C LEU A 195 -6.82 -15.85 12.99
N ASP A 196 -6.46 -17.10 12.74
CA ASP A 196 -6.35 -17.64 11.39
C ASP A 196 -7.61 -17.33 10.57
N ASN A 197 -7.42 -16.85 9.35
CA ASN A 197 -8.48 -16.41 8.47
C ASN A 197 -8.20 -16.81 7.01
N CYS A 198 -9.08 -16.40 6.09
CA CYS A 198 -8.89 -16.64 4.65
C CYS A 198 -7.96 -15.59 4.06
N GLU A 199 -6.74 -16.01 3.72
CA GLU A 199 -5.74 -15.20 2.99
C GLU A 199 -5.98 -15.20 1.47
#